data_AF-A0A4Q3G0H9-F1
#
_entry.id   AF-A0A4Q3G0H9-F1
#
_cell.length_a   1.000
_cell.length_b   1.000
_cell.length_c   1.000
_cell.angle_alpha   90.00
_cell.angle_beta   90.00
_cell.angle_gamma   90.00
#
_symmetry.space_group_name_H-M   'P 1'
#
loop_
_entity.id
_entity.type
_entity.pdbx_description
1 polymer ?
#
loop_
_entity_poly.entity_id
_entity_poly.type
_entity_poly.pdbx_seq_one_letter_code
_entity_poly.pdbx_strand_id
1 'polypeptide(L)'
;MTDFASATYQMPVSQETEKLRHLGRYVLWLLAASGAIVFIEPSPYEVVMLIAVFVLAGTGLRMSPLLLVPLFFMVLINIGYSISAIGFLDDMPVMMWVGTSWYMAVAAMLYAVAFSEDTEKRLDYLSRG
;
A
#
# COMPACT_ATOMS: atom_id res chain seq x y z
N MET A 1 -28.14 -36.65 22.62
CA MET A 1 -26.88 -35.98 23.01
C MET A 1 -25.83 -36.47 22.03
N THR A 2 -25.24 -35.74 21.10
CA THR A 2 -25.14 -34.30 20.78
C THR A 2 -24.62 -34.26 19.34
N ASP A 3 -25.41 -33.78 18.37
CA ASP A 3 -24.96 -33.59 16.98
C ASP A 3 -25.42 -32.22 16.44
N PHE A 4 -25.04 -31.17 17.17
CA PHE A 4 -25.32 -29.77 16.82
C PHE A 4 -24.02 -28.94 16.70
N ALA A 5 -22.86 -29.59 16.61
CA ALA A 5 -21.57 -28.95 16.75
C ALA A 5 -20.76 -28.92 15.44
N SER A 6 -21.31 -28.41 14.33
CA SER A 6 -20.50 -27.90 13.22
C SER A 6 -21.30 -27.13 12.16
N ALA A 7 -22.34 -26.38 12.55
CA ALA A 7 -22.89 -25.35 11.67
C ALA A 7 -22.05 -24.08 11.84
N THR A 8 -20.82 -24.09 11.32
CA THR A 8 -20.06 -22.86 11.12
C THR A 8 -20.87 -22.02 10.15
N TYR A 9 -21.60 -21.04 10.66
CA TYR A 9 -22.28 -20.03 9.85
C TYR A 9 -21.20 -19.21 9.14
N GLN A 10 -20.76 -19.70 7.98
CA GLN A 10 -19.97 -18.93 7.04
C GLN A 10 -20.90 -17.88 6.46
N MET A 11 -20.80 -16.66 6.97
CA MET A 11 -21.41 -15.49 6.34
C MET A 11 -21.04 -15.49 4.86
N PRO A 12 -22.01 -15.51 3.93
CA PRO A 12 -21.71 -15.41 2.51
C PRO A 12 -20.98 -14.09 2.28
N VAL A 13 -19.74 -14.17 1.80
CA VAL A 13 -18.98 -12.99 1.39
C VAL A 13 -19.81 -12.31 0.30
N SER A 14 -20.15 -11.02 0.48
CA SER A 14 -20.91 -10.31 -0.54
C SER A 14 -20.09 -10.28 -1.83
N GLN A 15 -20.73 -10.49 -2.99
CA GLN A 15 -20.02 -10.52 -4.28
C GLN A 15 -19.22 -9.24 -4.54
N GLU A 16 -19.64 -8.12 -3.96
CA GLU A 16 -18.94 -6.84 -3.98
C GLU A 16 -17.57 -6.92 -3.28
N THR A 17 -17.52 -7.54 -2.10
CA THR A 17 -16.29 -7.77 -1.34
C THR A 17 -15.31 -8.67 -2.11
N GLU A 18 -15.84 -9.67 -2.82
CA GLU A 18 -15.02 -10.56 -3.65
C GLU A 18 -14.45 -9.83 -4.87
N LYS A 19 -15.26 -9.06 -5.61
CA LYS A 19 -14.79 -8.24 -6.74
C LYS A 19 -13.70 -7.25 -6.32
N LEU A 20 -13.87 -6.58 -5.18
CA LEU A 20 -12.86 -5.67 -4.64
C LEU A 20 -11.55 -6.41 -4.30
N ARG A 21 -11.63 -7.62 -3.76
CA ARG A 21 -10.45 -8.47 -3.48
C ARG A 21 -9.74 -8.93 -4.76
N HIS A 22 -10.49 -9.30 -5.80
CA HIS A 22 -9.93 -9.60 -7.12
C HIS A 22 -9.22 -8.38 -7.72
N LEU A 23 -9.86 -7.21 -7.67
CA LEU A 23 -9.29 -5.96 -8.15
C LEU A 23 -7.99 -5.61 -7.39
N GLY A 24 -7.97 -5.79 -6.06
CA GLY A 24 -6.78 -5.60 -5.25
C GLY A 24 -5.58 -6.44 -5.71
N ARG A 25 -5.80 -7.67 -6.19
CA ARG A 25 -4.72 -8.52 -6.72
C ARG A 25 -4.15 -8.00 -8.03
N TYR A 26 -5.01 -7.67 -8.99
CA TYR A 26 -4.59 -7.11 -10.27
C TYR A 26 -3.84 -5.79 -10.08
N VAL A 27 -4.28 -4.96 -9.14
CA VAL A 27 -3.64 -3.69 -8.81
C VAL A 27 -2.26 -3.90 -8.19
N LEU A 28 -2.09 -4.90 -7.31
CA LEU A 28 -0.77 -5.25 -6.76
C LEU A 28 0.19 -5.77 -7.84
N TRP A 29 -0.31 -6.60 -8.76
CA TRP A 29 0.48 -7.08 -9.88
C TRP A 29 0.90 -5.93 -10.80
N LEU A 30 -0.04 -5.04 -11.17
CA LEU A 30 0.24 -3.84 -11.96
C LEU A 30 1.23 -2.91 -11.26
N LEU A 31 1.12 -2.74 -9.94
CA LEU A 31 2.03 -1.91 -9.16
C LEU A 31 3.46 -2.43 -9.23
N ALA A 32 3.66 -3.74 -9.07
CA ALA A 32 4.98 -4.35 -9.18
C ALA A 32 5.53 -4.30 -10.62
N ALA A 33 4.68 -4.56 -11.62
CA ALA A 33 5.08 -4.51 -13.04
C ALA A 33 5.44 -3.08 -13.49
N SER A 34 4.65 -2.08 -13.07
CA SER A 34 4.90 -0.67 -13.39
C SER A 34 6.13 -0.11 -12.67
N GLY A 35 6.51 -0.67 -11.51
CA GLY A 35 7.76 -0.32 -10.83
C GLY A 35 9.03 -0.59 -11.66
N ALA A 36 8.96 -1.42 -12.70
CA ALA A 36 10.06 -1.63 -13.64
C ALA A 36 10.14 -0.54 -14.74
N ILE A 37 9.16 0.35 -14.83
CA ILE A 37 9.01 1.36 -15.88
C ILE A 37 8.97 2.75 -15.23
N VAL A 38 10.16 3.28 -14.90
CA VAL A 38 10.33 4.60 -14.23
C VAL A 38 11.26 5.51 -15.05
N PHE A 39 11.22 5.41 -16.39
CA PHE A 39 12.16 6.11 -17.27
C PHE A 39 11.67 7.48 -17.78
N ILE A 40 10.38 7.78 -17.63
CA ILE A 40 9.73 8.99 -18.16
C ILE A 40 8.87 9.57 -17.03
N GLU A 41 9.01 10.86 -16.73
CA GLU A 41 8.22 11.56 -15.70
C GLU A 41 7.06 12.36 -16.32
N PRO A 42 5.83 12.28 -15.76
CA PRO A 42 5.43 11.41 -14.66
C PRO A 42 5.38 9.93 -15.08
N SER A 43 5.86 9.05 -14.20
CA SER A 43 6.03 7.63 -14.50
C SER A 43 4.72 6.87 -14.39
N PRO A 44 4.51 5.81 -15.21
CA PRO A 44 3.35 4.93 -15.08
C PRO A 44 3.16 4.40 -13.65
N TYR A 45 4.25 4.20 -12.92
CA TYR A 45 4.27 3.74 -11.54
C TYR A 45 3.53 4.68 -10.57
N GLU A 46 3.70 5.99 -10.70
CA GLU A 46 3.07 6.98 -9.81
C GLU A 46 1.54 6.95 -9.92
N VAL A 47 1.03 6.80 -11.14
CA VAL A 47 -0.42 6.68 -11.40
C VAL A 47 -0.96 5.39 -10.78
N VAL A 48 -0.26 4.26 -10.97
CA VAL A 48 -0.69 2.97 -10.43
C VAL A 48 -0.61 2.95 -8.91
N MET A 49 0.37 3.62 -8.30
CA MET A 49 0.48 3.77 -6.84
C MET A 49 -0.73 4.51 -6.25
N LEU A 50 -1.16 5.61 -6.86
CA LEU A 50 -2.37 6.33 -6.42
C LEU A 50 -3.61 5.43 -6.48
N ILE A 51 -3.80 4.72 -7.60
CA ILE A 51 -4.91 3.76 -7.75
C ILE A 51 -4.84 2.67 -6.68
N ALA A 52 -3.64 2.16 -6.40
CA ALA A 52 -3.41 1.16 -5.37
C ALA A 52 -3.82 1.66 -3.98
N VAL A 53 -3.46 2.88 -3.59
CA VAL A 53 -3.88 3.47 -2.31
C VAL A 53 -5.40 3.45 -2.18
N PHE A 54 -6.14 3.92 -3.19
CA PHE A 54 -7.60 3.98 -3.14
C PHE A 54 -8.26 2.60 -3.13
N VAL A 55 -7.78 1.66 -3.95
CA VAL A 55 -8.34 0.30 -4.04
C VAL A 55 -8.02 -0.52 -2.77
N LEU A 56 -6.82 -0.39 -2.22
CA LEU A 56 -6.42 -1.06 -0.97
C LEU A 56 -7.14 -0.46 0.24
N ALA A 57 -7.38 0.85 0.27
CA ALA A 57 -8.22 1.47 1.29
C ALA A 57 -9.67 0.98 1.20
N GLY A 58 -10.24 0.88 0.00
CA GLY A 58 -11.61 0.41 -0.24
C GLY A 58 -11.84 -1.08 0.01
N THR A 59 -10.78 -1.90 0.00
CA THR A 59 -10.86 -3.34 0.33
C THR A 59 -10.87 -3.62 1.83
N GLY A 60 -10.77 -2.58 2.67
CA GLY A 60 -10.80 -2.72 4.13
C GLY A 60 -9.54 -3.36 4.71
N LEU A 61 -8.38 -3.12 4.08
CA LEU A 61 -7.11 -3.64 4.58
C LEU A 61 -6.92 -3.26 6.05
N ARG A 62 -6.71 -4.28 6.88
CA ARG A 62 -6.40 -4.07 8.29
C ARG A 62 -4.90 -3.80 8.38
N MET A 63 -4.54 -2.61 8.85
CA MET A 63 -3.15 -2.37 9.22
C MET A 63 -2.82 -3.25 10.41
N SER A 64 -1.85 -4.14 10.23
CA SER A 64 -1.25 -4.86 11.35
C SER A 64 -0.73 -3.83 12.37
N PRO A 65 -1.01 -3.97 13.67
CA PRO A 65 -0.47 -3.07 14.69
C PRO A 65 1.05 -2.93 14.65
N LEU A 66 1.75 -3.95 14.12
CA LEU A 66 3.21 -3.93 13.94
C LEU A 66 3.67 -2.84 12.96
N LEU A 67 2.83 -2.45 12.00
CA LEU A 67 3.13 -1.41 11.03
C LEU A 67 3.01 0.01 11.60
N LEU A 68 2.43 0.18 12.79
CA LEU A 68 2.33 1.49 13.44
C LEU A 68 3.69 2.05 13.85
N VAL A 69 4.62 1.18 14.25
CA VAL A 69 5.98 1.58 14.64
C VAL A 69 6.77 2.18 13.46
N PRO A 70 6.93 1.48 12.31
CA PRO A 70 7.61 2.07 11.16
C PRO A 70 6.86 3.27 10.59
N LEU A 71 5.52 3.27 10.58
CA LEU A 71 4.72 4.43 10.17
C LEU A 71 5.04 5.66 11.04
N PHE A 72 5.08 5.49 12.37
CA PHE A 72 5.39 6.57 13.29
C PHE A 72 6.78 7.15 13.04
N PHE A 73 7.81 6.32 12.91
CA PHE A 73 9.16 6.79 12.64
C PHE A 73 9.30 7.46 11.26
N MET A 74 8.64 6.93 10.23
CA MET A 74 8.62 7.54 8.90
C MET A 74 7.93 8.91 8.91
N VAL A 75 6.81 9.05 9.60
CA VAL A 75 6.13 10.35 9.72
C VAL A 75 7.00 11.32 10.52
N LEU A 76 7.57 10.86 11.64
CA LEU A 76 8.40 11.70 12.50
C LEU A 76 9.63 12.24 11.75
N ILE A 77 10.34 11.40 10.99
CA ILE A 77 11.52 11.83 10.24
C ILE A 77 11.15 12.77 9.09
N ASN A 78 10.05 12.49 8.37
CA ASN A 78 9.59 13.37 7.28
C ASN A 78 9.13 14.73 7.79
N ILE A 79 8.49 14.79 8.96
CA ILE A 79 8.20 16.07 9.64
C ILE A 79 9.49 16.80 9.97
N GLY A 80 10.50 16.10 10.51
CA GLY A 80 11.83 16.68 10.77
C GLY A 80 12.46 17.28 9.51
N TYR A 81 12.39 16.56 8.39
CA TYR A 81 12.84 17.05 7.09
C TYR A 81 12.07 18.30 6.64
N SER A 82 10.74 18.27 6.69
CA SER A 82 9.91 19.43 6.34
C SER A 82 10.21 20.66 7.20
N ILE A 83 10.43 20.49 8.51
CA ILE A 83 10.82 21.60 9.40
C ILE A 83 12.21 22.14 9.02
N SER A 84 13.17 21.25 8.76
CA SER A 84 14.52 21.66 8.37
C SER A 84 14.58 22.39 7.02
N ALA A 85 13.64 22.08 6.12
CA ALA A 85 13.54 22.66 4.79
C ALA A 85 12.91 24.07 4.76
N ILE A 86 12.31 24.55 5.85
CA ILE A 86 11.64 25.88 5.90
C ILE A 86 12.56 27.01 5.46
N GLY A 87 13.86 26.95 5.83
CA GLY A 87 14.85 27.96 5.44
C GLY A 87 15.34 27.87 3.99
N PHE A 88 14.91 26.84 3.25
CA PHE A 88 15.40 26.50 1.92
C PHE A 88 14.27 26.24 0.93
N LEU A 89 13.05 26.76 1.20
CA LEU A 89 11.90 26.55 0.31
C LEU A 89 12.07 27.20 -1.06
N ASP A 90 12.94 28.19 -1.20
CA ASP A 90 13.28 28.79 -2.50
C ASP A 90 14.21 27.89 -3.34
N ASP A 91 14.80 26.85 -2.73
CA ASP A 91 15.68 25.89 -3.38
C ASP A 91 14.85 24.69 -3.89
N MET A 92 14.52 24.70 -5.18
CA MET A 92 13.74 23.66 -5.85
C MET A 92 14.25 22.22 -5.58
N PRO A 93 15.57 21.95 -5.68
CA PRO A 93 16.17 20.69 -5.22
C PRO A 93 15.74 20.24 -3.81
N VAL A 94 15.69 21.15 -2.83
CA VAL A 94 15.32 20.81 -1.45
C VAL A 94 13.84 20.46 -1.37
N MET A 95 12.97 21.22 -2.04
CA MET A 95 11.54 20.90 -2.12
C MET A 95 11.29 19.55 -2.77
N MET A 96 11.98 19.24 -3.87
CA MET A 96 11.88 17.94 -4.53
C MET A 96 12.35 16.81 -3.62
N TRP A 97 13.46 17.00 -2.90
CA TRP A 97 13.97 16.00 -1.97
C TRP A 97 12.97 15.69 -0.83
N VAL A 98 12.33 16.71 -0.26
CA VAL A 98 11.28 16.53 0.76
C VAL A 98 10.05 15.84 0.15
N GLY A 99 9.63 16.26 -1.05
CA GLY A 99 8.51 15.63 -1.76
C GLY A 99 8.75 14.15 -2.07
N THR A 100 9.92 13.83 -2.60
CA THR A 100 10.33 12.44 -2.88
C THR A 100 10.41 11.62 -1.59
N SER A 101 10.84 12.21 -0.47
CA SER A 101 10.89 11.51 0.83
C SER A 101 9.50 11.11 1.32
N TRP A 102 8.52 12.02 1.22
CA TRP A 102 7.12 11.72 1.53
C TRP A 102 6.54 10.65 0.60
N TYR A 103 6.84 10.76 -0.69
CA TYR A 103 6.43 9.78 -1.70
C TYR A 103 6.95 8.37 -1.38
N MET A 104 8.25 8.24 -1.10
CA MET A 104 8.87 6.95 -0.77
C MET A 104 8.31 6.36 0.53
N ALA A 105 7.95 7.21 1.51
CA ALA A 105 7.31 6.76 2.73
C ALA A 105 5.92 6.15 2.48
N VAL A 106 5.10 6.82 1.65
CA VAL A 106 3.79 6.28 1.25
C VAL A 106 3.95 4.97 0.47
N ALA A 107 4.88 4.92 -0.49
CA ALA A 107 5.16 3.73 -1.26
C ALA A 107 5.57 2.53 -0.38
N ALA A 108 6.51 2.76 0.54
CA ALA A 108 6.97 1.75 1.48
C ALA A 108 5.84 1.22 2.37
N MET A 109 5.00 2.12 2.91
CA MET A 109 3.85 1.74 3.73
C MET A 109 2.81 0.97 2.92
N LEU A 110 2.56 1.37 1.67
CA LEU A 110 1.65 0.66 0.78
C LEU A 110 2.12 -0.78 0.55
N TYR A 111 3.39 -0.99 0.26
CA TYR A 111 3.94 -2.34 0.12
C TYR A 111 3.91 -3.12 1.43
N ALA A 112 4.30 -2.51 2.54
CA ALA A 112 4.29 -3.16 3.84
C ALA A 112 2.88 -3.64 4.22
N VAL A 113 1.88 -2.79 4.03
CA VAL A 113 0.46 -3.12 4.24
C VAL A 113 0.00 -4.20 3.24
N ALA A 114 0.38 -4.09 1.97
CA ALA A 114 0.07 -5.08 0.94
C ALA A 114 0.71 -6.47 1.16
N PHE A 115 1.80 -6.58 1.91
CA PHE A 115 2.44 -7.88 2.17
C PHE A 115 2.30 -8.36 3.62
N SER A 116 1.73 -7.55 4.51
CA SER A 116 1.58 -7.90 5.94
C SER A 116 0.52 -8.96 6.25
N GLU A 117 -0.49 -9.11 5.40
CA GLU A 117 -1.52 -10.16 5.54
C GLU A 117 -1.35 -11.22 4.45
N ASP A 118 -1.43 -12.50 4.85
CA ASP A 118 -1.38 -13.66 3.94
C ASP A 118 -0.24 -13.56 2.90
N THR A 119 0.98 -13.27 3.38
CA THR A 119 2.17 -13.03 2.55
C THR A 119 2.38 -14.10 1.49
N GLU A 120 2.25 -15.38 1.83
CA GLU A 120 2.40 -16.49 0.87
C GLU A 120 1.37 -16.42 -0.28
N LYS A 121 0.10 -16.17 0.02
CA LYS A 121 -0.94 -16.07 -1.03
C LYS A 121 -0.73 -14.85 -1.91
N ARG A 122 -0.32 -13.71 -1.32
CA ARG A 122 -0.09 -12.48 -2.07
C ARG A 122 1.19 -12.52 -2.92
N LEU A 123 2.21 -13.25 -2.45
CA LEU A 123 3.41 -13.54 -3.23
C LEU A 123 3.10 -14.52 -4.38
N ASP A 124 2.25 -15.52 -4.15
CA ASP A 124 1.79 -16.42 -5.21
C ASP A 124 1.03 -15.65 -6.31
N TYR A 125 0.16 -14.69 -5.93
CA TYR A 125 -0.49 -13.80 -6.89
C TYR A 125 0.49 -12.94 -7.70
N LEU A 126 1.57 -12.48 -7.07
CA LEU A 126 2.61 -11.74 -7.77
C LEU A 126 3.36 -12.62 -8.79
N SER A 127 3.55 -13.89 -8.46
CA SER A 127 4.31 -14.85 -9.28
C SER A 127 3.52 -15.44 -10.45
N ARG A 128 2.19 -15.54 -10.34
CA ARG A 128 1.34 -16.26 -11.31
C ARG A 128 0.57 -15.36 -12.28
N GLY A 129 0.40 -14.06 -11.97
CA GLY A 129 -0.37 -13.13 -12.80
C GLY A 129 -1.87 -13.37 -12.73
#